data_AF-A0A6C1PEM2-F1
#
_entry.id   AF-A0A6C1PEM2-F1
#
_cell.length_a   1.000
_cell.length_b   1.000
_cell.length_c   1.000
_cell.angle_alpha   90.00
_cell.angle_beta   90.00
_cell.angle_gamma   90.00
#
_symmetry.space_group_name_H-M   'P 1'
#
loop_
_entity.id
_entity.type
_entity.pdbx_description
1 polymer ?
#
loop_
_entity_poly.entity_id
_entity_poly.type
_entity_poly.pdbx_seq_one_letter_code
_entity_poly.pdbx_strand_id
1 'polypeptide(L)'
;MTREELRRSMNLSIVSGATGTLWMIVCAPQAIFNVFLRNVLGATSSQLGLLVGILSLSSVLQLAAILIYRRLPRRKPYWIITSVVHRLNGPVLAYAAFSVARGASREYAIAVVFAAMVASWVITNLSSSGWWNWMADLVPLDVRARFFGRRSAVAQIVNIAAFFGTTVALDAATLDNRLIVYGVVFLIGGLGGIVDILVHLLIPEPRPARSSGRAGVAEPAAVGSGPPGGAAGPG
;
A
#
# COMPACT_ATOMS: atom_id res chain seq x y z
N MET A 1 4.17 -16.37 19.09
CA MET A 1 2.91 -16.29 18.34
C MET A 1 2.38 -17.70 18.21
N THR A 2 1.17 -17.95 18.70
CA THR A 2 0.53 -19.26 18.60
C THR A 2 0.06 -19.51 17.15
N ARG A 3 -0.20 -20.77 16.80
CA ARG A 3 -0.73 -21.13 15.47
C ARG A 3 -2.10 -20.47 15.20
N GLU A 4 -2.89 -20.30 16.24
CA GLU A 4 -4.20 -19.65 16.18
C GLU A 4 -4.06 -18.14 15.93
N GLU A 5 -3.17 -17.46 16.64
CA GLU A 5 -2.87 -16.04 16.43
C GLU A 5 -2.36 -15.76 15.01
N LEU A 6 -1.50 -16.64 14.48
CA LEU A 6 -1.01 -16.56 13.11
C LEU A 6 -2.15 -16.70 12.10
N ARG A 7 -2.99 -17.74 12.25
CA ARG A 7 -4.14 -17.96 11.37
C ARG A 7 -5.11 -16.78 11.40
N ARG A 8 -5.39 -16.24 12.59
CA ARG A 8 -6.20 -15.04 12.78
C ARG A 8 -5.59 -13.85 12.05
N SER A 9 -4.29 -13.60 12.23
CA SER A 9 -3.55 -12.50 11.59
C SER A 9 -3.59 -12.58 10.05
N MET A 10 -3.41 -13.78 9.51
CA MET A 10 -3.52 -14.03 8.07
C MET A 10 -4.96 -13.76 7.57
N ASN A 11 -5.98 -14.25 8.27
CA ASN A 11 -7.37 -14.00 7.90
C ASN A 11 -7.72 -12.51 7.96
N LEU A 12 -7.27 -11.79 8.99
CA LEU A 12 -7.43 -10.34 9.11
C LEU A 12 -6.77 -9.62 7.93
N SER A 13 -5.58 -10.06 7.50
CA SER A 13 -4.89 -9.50 6.32
C SER A 13 -5.61 -9.73 4.99
N ILE A 14 -6.38 -10.81 4.88
CA ILE A 14 -7.24 -11.08 3.72
C ILE A 14 -8.43 -10.12 3.72
N VAL A 15 -9.11 -9.98 4.86
CA VAL A 15 -10.26 -9.07 5.01
C VAL A 15 -9.84 -7.62 4.81
N SER A 16 -8.73 -7.20 5.39
CA SER A 16 -8.20 -5.84 5.22
C SER A 16 -7.76 -5.56 3.79
N GLY A 17 -7.15 -6.55 3.12
CA GLY A 17 -6.86 -6.47 1.69
C GLY A 17 -8.12 -6.22 0.84
N ALA A 18 -9.24 -6.85 1.20
CA ALA A 18 -10.51 -6.66 0.52
C ALA A 18 -11.07 -5.23 0.71
N THR A 19 -11.09 -4.72 1.94
CA THR A 19 -11.57 -3.35 2.22
C THR A 19 -10.63 -2.27 1.67
N GLY A 20 -9.32 -2.53 1.67
CA GLY A 20 -8.32 -1.66 1.06
C GLY A 20 -8.47 -1.57 -0.46
N THR A 21 -8.90 -2.67 -1.10
CA THR A 21 -9.20 -2.66 -2.54
C THR A 21 -10.36 -1.73 -2.89
N LEU A 22 -11.38 -1.58 -2.03
CA LEU A 22 -12.47 -0.61 -2.27
C LEU A 22 -11.91 0.81 -2.41
N TRP A 23 -10.98 1.18 -1.54
CA TRP A 23 -10.31 2.47 -1.65
C TRP A 23 -9.50 2.56 -2.95
N MET A 24 -8.75 1.52 -3.29
CA MET A 24 -7.88 1.52 -4.48
C MET A 24 -8.68 1.70 -5.77
N ILE A 25 -9.78 0.98 -5.94
CA ILE A 25 -10.53 1.02 -7.20
C ILE A 25 -11.25 2.37 -7.41
N VAL A 26 -11.75 2.99 -6.35
CA VAL A 26 -12.49 4.25 -6.48
C VAL A 26 -11.59 5.48 -6.36
N CYS A 27 -10.66 5.52 -5.40
CA CYS A 27 -9.89 6.72 -5.07
C CYS A 27 -8.53 6.83 -5.79
N ALA A 28 -7.94 5.71 -6.23
CA ALA A 28 -6.66 5.76 -6.94
C ALA A 28 -6.84 6.36 -8.35
N PRO A 29 -5.76 6.86 -9.01
CA PRO A 29 -5.82 7.50 -10.33
C PRO A 29 -6.07 6.48 -11.45
N GLN A 30 -7.23 5.84 -11.40
CA GLN A 30 -7.77 4.84 -12.32
C GLN A 30 -9.05 5.37 -12.96
N ALA A 31 -9.81 4.51 -13.65
CA ALA A 31 -10.96 4.90 -14.45
C ALA A 31 -11.98 5.79 -13.70
N ILE A 32 -12.42 5.37 -12.51
CA ILE A 32 -13.45 6.09 -11.74
C ILE A 32 -13.00 7.51 -11.37
N PHE A 33 -11.79 7.63 -10.80
CA PHE A 33 -11.19 8.92 -10.45
C PHE A 33 -10.91 9.79 -11.68
N ASN A 34 -10.36 9.23 -12.75
CA ASN A 34 -9.99 10.00 -13.94
C ASN A 34 -11.23 10.58 -14.62
N VAL A 35 -12.32 9.81 -14.69
CA VAL A 35 -13.62 10.29 -15.19
C VAL A 35 -14.20 11.36 -14.26
N PHE A 36 -14.11 11.20 -12.94
CA PHE A 36 -14.53 12.24 -12.00
C PHE A 36 -13.78 13.56 -12.23
N LEU A 37 -12.44 13.52 -12.24
CA LEU A 37 -11.62 14.71 -12.36
C LEU A 37 -11.85 15.42 -13.70
N ARG A 38 -11.90 14.66 -14.80
CA ARG A 38 -12.04 15.24 -16.15
C ARG A 38 -13.48 15.56 -16.53
N ASN A 39 -14.37 14.58 -16.44
CA ASN A 39 -15.72 14.68 -17.02
C ASN A 39 -16.73 15.31 -16.04
N VAL A 40 -16.47 15.29 -14.73
CA VAL A 40 -17.40 15.82 -13.72
C VAL A 40 -16.92 17.15 -13.14
N LEU A 41 -15.64 17.23 -12.75
CA LEU A 41 -15.05 18.49 -12.29
C LEU A 41 -14.61 19.40 -13.46
N GLY A 42 -14.40 18.85 -14.66
CA GLY A 42 -14.03 19.65 -15.83
C GLY A 42 -12.53 19.94 -15.94
N ALA A 43 -11.66 19.14 -15.29
CA ALA A 43 -10.23 19.30 -15.45
C ALA A 43 -9.80 19.07 -16.90
N THR A 44 -8.83 19.85 -17.37
CA THR A 44 -8.29 19.71 -18.72
C THR A 44 -7.49 18.41 -18.86
N SER A 45 -7.35 17.90 -20.08
CA SER A 45 -6.50 16.74 -20.36
C SER A 45 -5.05 16.97 -19.90
N SER A 46 -4.54 18.20 -20.00
CA SER A 46 -3.20 18.58 -19.53
C SER A 46 -3.08 18.52 -18.01
N GLN A 47 -4.09 18.98 -17.26
CA GLN A 47 -4.11 18.87 -15.79
C GLN A 47 -4.13 17.41 -15.34
N LEU A 48 -4.97 16.57 -15.95
CA LEU A 48 -5.01 15.14 -15.67
C LEU A 48 -3.67 14.46 -16.00
N GLY A 49 -3.11 14.75 -17.18
CA GLY A 49 -1.83 14.21 -17.62
C GLY A 49 -0.68 14.61 -16.69
N LEU A 50 -0.62 15.89 -16.29
CA LEU A 50 0.36 16.37 -15.33
C LEU A 50 0.22 15.69 -13.97
N LEU A 51 -1.01 15.56 -13.46
CA LEU A 51 -1.27 14.87 -12.20
C LEU A 51 -0.73 13.44 -12.28
N VAL A 52 -1.22 12.64 -13.22
CA VAL A 52 -0.82 11.23 -13.37
C VAL A 52 0.69 11.09 -13.58
N GLY A 53 1.30 12.00 -14.34
CA GLY A 53 2.75 12.08 -14.53
C GLY A 53 3.51 12.28 -13.23
N ILE A 54 3.09 13.24 -12.39
CA ILE A 54 3.68 13.48 -11.06
C ILE A 54 3.49 12.26 -10.15
N LEU A 55 2.30 11.68 -10.11
CA LEU A 55 2.04 10.49 -9.28
C LEU A 55 2.93 9.32 -9.71
N SER A 56 3.10 9.12 -11.02
CA SER A 56 3.99 8.09 -11.57
C SER A 56 5.45 8.37 -11.24
N LEU A 57 5.92 9.61 -11.39
CA LEU A 57 7.29 10.00 -11.03
C LEU A 57 7.56 9.82 -9.53
N SER A 58 6.57 10.04 -8.67
CA SER A 58 6.70 9.83 -7.23
C SER A 58 6.97 8.37 -6.84
N SER A 59 6.76 7.41 -7.75
CA SER A 59 7.10 6.00 -7.52
C SER A 59 8.61 5.77 -7.28
N VAL A 60 9.48 6.67 -7.74
CA VAL A 60 10.92 6.62 -7.43
C VAL A 60 11.17 6.68 -5.91
N LEU A 61 10.27 7.31 -5.15
CA LEU A 61 10.35 7.39 -3.68
C LEU A 61 10.20 6.03 -2.99
N GLN A 62 9.73 4.99 -3.69
CA GLN A 62 9.72 3.62 -3.17
C GLN A 62 11.14 3.11 -2.86
N LEU A 63 12.17 3.58 -3.58
CA LEU A 63 13.57 3.30 -3.25
C LEU A 63 13.97 3.94 -1.92
N ALA A 64 13.54 5.17 -1.67
CA ALA A 64 13.75 5.85 -0.40
C ALA A 64 13.02 5.13 0.75
N ALA A 65 11.83 4.58 0.50
CA ALA A 65 11.08 3.78 1.47
C ALA A 65 11.93 2.61 2.01
N ILE A 66 12.66 1.90 1.14
CA ILE A 66 13.54 0.79 1.55
C ILE A 66 14.59 1.28 2.56
N LEU A 67 15.21 2.43 2.31
CA LEU A 67 16.21 3.02 3.20
C LEU A 67 15.60 3.49 4.53
N ILE A 68 14.38 4.01 4.51
CA ILE A 68 13.63 4.40 5.70
C ILE A 68 13.36 3.17 6.57
N TYR A 69 12.78 2.11 6.00
CA TYR A 69 12.44 0.89 6.74
C TYR A 69 13.67 0.11 7.24
N ARG A 70 14.84 0.27 6.64
CA ARG A 70 16.10 -0.27 7.15
C ARG A 70 16.56 0.43 8.44
N ARG A 71 16.23 1.71 8.64
CA ARG A 71 16.63 2.49 9.81
C ARG A 71 15.58 2.52 10.92
N LEU A 72 14.34 2.15 10.61
CA LEU A 72 13.26 2.15 11.59
C LEU A 72 13.38 0.95 12.55
N PRO A 73 13.37 1.18 13.88
CA PRO A 73 13.37 0.08 14.85
C PRO A 73 12.04 -0.70 14.83
N ARG A 74 10.94 -0.05 14.41
CA ARG A 74 9.62 -0.63 14.24
C ARG A 74 9.01 -0.12 12.93
N ARG A 75 8.58 -1.03 12.08
CA ARG A 75 8.04 -0.77 10.74
C ARG A 75 6.55 -0.43 10.79
N LYS A 76 5.81 -1.11 11.68
CA LYS A 76 4.34 -1.00 11.75
C LYS A 76 3.84 0.42 12.04
N PRO A 77 4.35 1.18 13.03
CA PRO A 77 3.83 2.52 13.34
C PRO A 77 3.99 3.49 12.18
N TYR A 78 5.15 3.49 11.53
CA TYR A 78 5.40 4.34 10.37
C TYR A 78 4.43 4.00 9.23
N TRP A 79 4.28 2.72 8.91
CA TRP A 79 3.34 2.26 7.88
C TRP A 79 1.88 2.64 8.19
N ILE A 80 1.45 2.56 9.46
CA ILE A 80 0.09 2.96 9.85
C ILE A 80 -0.12 4.46 9.60
N ILE A 81 0.78 5.31 10.08
CA ILE A 81 0.63 6.77 9.99
C ILE A 81 0.56 7.20 8.52
N THR A 82 1.53 6.79 7.72
CA THR A 82 1.58 7.10 6.29
C THR A 82 0.35 6.56 5.54
N SER A 83 -0.08 5.34 5.87
CA SER A 83 -1.25 4.73 5.23
C SER A 83 -2.54 5.45 5.65
N VAL A 84 -2.75 5.81 6.91
CA VAL A 84 -3.93 6.59 7.33
C VAL A 84 -3.99 7.91 6.56
N VAL A 85 -2.87 8.65 6.50
CA VAL A 85 -2.82 9.92 5.75
C VAL A 85 -3.15 9.70 4.27
N HIS A 86 -2.64 8.62 3.68
CA HIS A 86 -2.98 8.25 2.31
C HIS A 86 -4.49 7.96 2.14
N ARG A 87 -5.10 7.22 3.08
CA ARG A 87 -6.52 6.85 3.03
C ARG A 87 -7.46 8.03 3.24
N LEU A 88 -7.08 9.04 4.03
CA LEU A 88 -7.83 10.29 4.24
C LEU A 88 -8.09 11.08 2.93
N ASN A 89 -7.36 10.77 1.87
CA ASN A 89 -7.62 11.31 0.56
C ASN A 89 -9.03 10.95 0.04
N GLY A 90 -9.60 9.79 0.40
CA GLY A 90 -10.97 9.42 0.01
C GLY A 90 -12.03 10.42 0.50
N PRO A 91 -12.09 10.73 1.80
CA PRO A 91 -12.93 11.81 2.32
C PRO A 91 -12.68 13.18 1.67
N VAL A 92 -11.44 13.51 1.28
CA VAL A 92 -11.14 14.75 0.55
C VAL A 92 -11.78 14.76 -0.83
N LEU A 93 -11.74 13.64 -1.57
CA LEU A 93 -12.45 13.51 -2.84
C LEU A 93 -13.97 13.63 -2.66
N ALA A 94 -14.51 13.01 -1.60
CA ALA A 94 -15.93 13.13 -1.27
C ALA A 94 -16.32 14.59 -0.96
N TYR A 95 -15.50 15.30 -0.19
CA TYR A 95 -15.67 16.72 0.08
C TYR A 95 -15.65 17.56 -1.20
N ALA A 96 -14.71 17.32 -2.11
CA ALA A 96 -14.65 18.00 -3.40
C ALA A 96 -15.94 17.78 -4.22
N ALA A 97 -16.43 16.54 -4.29
CA ALA A 97 -17.68 16.22 -4.99
C ALA A 97 -18.91 16.90 -4.36
N PHE A 98 -19.07 16.80 -3.03
CA PHE A 98 -20.20 17.38 -2.32
C PHE A 98 -20.18 18.92 -2.29
N SER A 99 -19.00 19.54 -2.24
CA SER A 99 -18.89 21.00 -2.27
C SER A 99 -19.35 21.56 -3.62
N VAL A 100 -18.91 20.95 -4.74
CA VAL A 100 -19.38 21.33 -6.08
C VAL A 100 -20.87 21.05 -6.25
N ALA A 101 -21.39 19.94 -5.71
CA ALA A 101 -22.84 19.67 -5.71
C ALA A 101 -23.65 20.76 -5.00
N ARG A 102 -23.06 21.45 -4.02
CA ARG A 102 -23.65 22.58 -3.29
C ARG A 102 -23.36 23.95 -3.92
N GLY A 103 -22.77 23.98 -5.12
CA GLY A 103 -22.50 25.21 -5.86
C GLY A 103 -21.10 25.81 -5.64
N ALA A 104 -20.16 25.10 -5.02
CA ALA A 104 -18.77 25.55 -4.92
C ALA A 104 -18.06 25.57 -6.29
N SER A 105 -16.99 26.36 -6.39
CA SER A 105 -16.17 26.44 -7.61
C SER A 105 -15.53 25.09 -7.95
N ARG A 106 -15.69 24.66 -9.21
CA ARG A 106 -15.03 23.47 -9.78
C ARG A 106 -13.52 23.62 -9.83
N GLU A 107 -13.02 24.82 -10.13
CA GLU A 107 -11.57 25.10 -10.18
C GLU A 107 -10.92 24.90 -8.82
N TYR A 108 -11.58 25.39 -7.75
CA TYR A 108 -11.15 25.16 -6.39
C TYR A 108 -11.14 23.67 -6.03
N ALA A 109 -12.21 22.94 -6.39
CA ALA A 109 -12.28 21.49 -6.15
C ALA A 109 -11.17 20.73 -6.89
N ILE A 110 -10.87 21.08 -8.15
CA ILE A 110 -9.75 20.52 -8.92
C ILE A 110 -8.43 20.78 -8.19
N ALA A 111 -8.17 22.01 -7.74
CA ALA A 111 -6.93 22.35 -7.04
C ALA A 111 -6.77 21.55 -5.73
N VAL A 112 -7.84 21.41 -4.95
CA VAL A 112 -7.86 20.60 -3.71
C VAL A 112 -7.57 19.14 -4.01
N VAL A 113 -8.27 18.55 -5.00
CA VAL A 113 -8.06 17.15 -5.42
C VAL A 113 -6.63 16.92 -5.90
N PHE A 114 -6.10 17.83 -6.73
CA PHE A 114 -4.75 17.75 -7.26
C PHE A 114 -3.72 17.76 -6.14
N ALA A 115 -3.77 18.74 -5.25
CA ALA A 115 -2.85 18.88 -4.13
C ALA A 115 -2.91 17.66 -3.19
N ALA A 116 -4.13 17.23 -2.84
CA ALA A 116 -4.35 16.07 -1.98
C ALA A 116 -3.82 14.77 -2.60
N MET A 117 -4.04 14.57 -3.90
CA MET A 117 -3.53 13.40 -4.63
C MET A 117 -2.00 13.36 -4.65
N VAL A 118 -1.35 14.47 -4.98
CA VAL A 118 0.12 14.54 -5.00
C VAL A 118 0.69 14.26 -3.61
N ALA A 119 0.20 14.95 -2.58
CA ALA A 119 0.65 14.74 -1.20
C ALA A 119 0.44 13.28 -0.76
N SER A 120 -0.74 12.72 -1.03
CA SER A 120 -1.11 11.36 -0.68
C SER A 120 -0.22 10.31 -1.36
N TRP A 121 0.10 10.49 -2.65
CA TRP A 121 0.94 9.55 -3.40
C TRP A 121 2.42 9.65 -3.06
N VAL A 122 2.93 10.84 -2.74
CA VAL A 122 4.29 11.00 -2.21
C VAL A 122 4.43 10.22 -0.90
N ILE A 123 3.47 10.37 0.02
CA ILE A 123 3.48 9.71 1.33
C ILE A 123 3.38 8.18 1.19
N THR A 124 2.47 7.68 0.35
CA THR A 124 2.32 6.23 0.18
C THR A 124 3.54 5.60 -0.46
N ASN A 125 4.18 6.27 -1.44
CA ASN A 125 5.39 5.78 -2.07
C ASN A 125 6.57 5.73 -1.09
N LEU A 126 6.68 6.68 -0.16
CA LEU A 126 7.64 6.63 0.96
C LEU A 126 7.38 5.48 1.95
N SER A 127 6.21 4.85 1.88
CA SER A 127 5.77 3.79 2.78
C SER A 127 5.57 2.42 2.11
N SER A 128 5.86 2.29 0.82
CA SER A 128 5.40 1.18 -0.04
C SER A 128 5.88 -0.21 0.41
N SER A 129 7.09 -0.30 0.98
CA SER A 129 7.70 -1.58 1.38
C SER A 129 7.31 -2.07 2.77
N GLY A 130 6.62 -1.26 3.58
CA GLY A 130 6.34 -1.56 4.99
C GLY A 130 5.52 -2.82 5.20
N TRP A 131 4.36 -2.89 4.56
CA TRP A 131 3.46 -4.03 4.66
C TRP A 131 4.10 -5.31 4.13
N TRP A 132 4.78 -5.25 2.98
CA TRP A 132 5.44 -6.41 2.38
C TRP A 132 6.53 -6.99 3.29
N ASN A 133 7.39 -6.14 3.84
CA ASN A 133 8.44 -6.57 4.76
C ASN A 133 7.85 -7.20 6.03
N TRP A 134 6.82 -6.56 6.61
CA TRP A 134 6.16 -7.07 7.81
C TRP A 134 5.43 -8.40 7.57
N MET A 135 4.69 -8.52 6.47
CA MET A 135 3.96 -9.75 6.15
C MET A 135 4.87 -10.89 5.71
N ALA A 136 6.00 -10.60 5.06
CA ALA A 136 6.99 -11.62 4.72
C ALA A 136 7.58 -12.26 5.98
N ASP A 137 7.85 -11.47 7.03
CA ASP A 137 8.34 -11.97 8.32
C ASP A 137 7.26 -12.72 9.11
N LEU A 138 5.97 -12.35 8.94
CA LEU A 138 4.85 -12.96 9.65
C LEU A 138 4.42 -14.29 9.03
N VAL A 139 4.41 -14.40 7.70
CA VAL A 139 3.86 -15.55 6.96
C VAL A 139 4.94 -16.61 6.69
N PRO A 140 4.78 -17.83 7.22
CA PRO A 140 5.73 -18.92 7.00
C PRO A 140 5.91 -19.26 5.52
N LEU A 141 7.13 -19.70 5.15
CA LEU A 141 7.52 -19.95 3.76
C LEU A 141 6.66 -21.02 3.07
N ASP A 142 6.30 -22.08 3.79
CA ASP A 142 5.53 -23.23 3.31
C ASP A 142 4.09 -22.87 2.90
N VAL A 143 3.48 -21.88 3.55
CA VAL A 143 2.11 -21.44 3.24
C VAL A 143 2.05 -20.10 2.49
N ARG A 144 3.19 -19.46 2.24
CA ARG A 144 3.28 -18.10 1.71
C ARG A 144 2.56 -17.92 0.38
N ALA A 145 2.85 -18.78 -0.60
CA ALA A 145 2.23 -18.71 -1.93
C ALA A 145 0.71 -18.88 -1.84
N ARG A 146 0.23 -19.85 -1.06
CA ARG A 146 -1.21 -20.10 -0.84
C ARG A 146 -1.89 -18.91 -0.18
N PHE A 147 -1.25 -18.29 0.81
CA PHE A 147 -1.77 -17.12 1.51
C PHE A 147 -1.92 -15.92 0.56
N PHE A 148 -0.84 -15.53 -0.13
CA PHE A 148 -0.88 -14.39 -1.03
C PHE A 148 -1.77 -14.64 -2.24
N GLY A 149 -1.84 -15.87 -2.77
CA GLY A 149 -2.78 -16.25 -3.80
C GLY A 149 -4.24 -16.08 -3.36
N ARG A 150 -4.61 -16.58 -2.17
CA ARG A 150 -5.95 -16.40 -1.62
C ARG A 150 -6.29 -14.93 -1.36
N ARG A 151 -5.36 -14.17 -0.77
CA ARG A 151 -5.54 -12.74 -0.52
C ARG A 151 -5.79 -11.98 -1.82
N SER A 152 -4.98 -12.23 -2.85
CA SER A 152 -5.14 -11.61 -4.16
C SER A 152 -6.45 -12.01 -4.84
N ALA A 153 -6.86 -13.28 -4.77
CA ALA A 153 -8.14 -13.72 -5.32
C ALA A 153 -9.33 -13.01 -4.68
N VAL A 154 -9.37 -12.92 -3.34
CA VAL A 154 -10.43 -12.19 -2.62
C VAL A 154 -10.41 -10.71 -2.98
N ALA A 155 -9.23 -10.08 -3.01
CA ALA A 155 -9.08 -8.69 -3.41
C ALA A 155 -9.63 -8.46 -4.83
N GLN A 156 -9.34 -9.34 -5.79
CA GLN A 156 -9.82 -9.20 -7.17
C GLN A 156 -11.33 -9.42 -7.30
N ILE A 157 -11.93 -10.34 -6.54
CA ILE A 157 -13.39 -10.49 -6.50
C ILE A 157 -14.04 -9.19 -6.02
N VAL A 158 -13.52 -8.59 -4.95
CA VAL A 158 -14.02 -7.31 -4.43
C VAL A 158 -13.77 -6.17 -5.41
N ASN A 159 -12.61 -6.16 -6.08
CA ASN A 159 -12.29 -5.18 -7.12
C ASN A 159 -13.35 -5.18 -8.22
N ILE A 160 -13.64 -6.36 -8.79
CA ILE A 160 -14.64 -6.52 -9.85
C ILE A 160 -16.01 -6.08 -9.36
N ALA A 161 -16.47 -6.59 -8.20
CA ALA A 161 -17.77 -6.26 -7.66
C ALA A 161 -17.92 -4.75 -7.39
N ALA A 162 -16.90 -4.11 -6.81
CA ALA A 162 -16.90 -2.69 -6.50
C ALA A 162 -16.81 -1.82 -7.76
N PHE A 163 -16.02 -2.21 -8.75
CA PHE A 163 -15.93 -1.52 -10.04
C PHE A 163 -17.30 -1.51 -10.72
N PHE A 164 -17.90 -2.69 -10.94
CA PHE A 164 -19.22 -2.78 -11.57
C PHE A 164 -20.32 -2.11 -10.75
N GLY A 165 -20.32 -2.30 -9.43
CA GLY A 165 -21.29 -1.64 -8.55
C GLY A 165 -21.19 -0.11 -8.63
N THR A 166 -19.97 0.42 -8.69
CA THR A 166 -19.73 1.85 -8.83
C THR A 166 -20.15 2.37 -10.20
N THR A 167 -19.77 1.69 -11.29
CA THR A 167 -20.12 2.13 -12.65
C THR A 167 -21.62 2.09 -12.88
N VAL A 168 -22.31 1.02 -12.45
CA VAL A 168 -23.78 0.93 -12.54
C VAL A 168 -24.46 2.04 -11.75
N ALA A 169 -23.98 2.35 -10.55
CA ALA A 169 -24.52 3.47 -9.76
C ALA A 169 -24.31 4.83 -10.46
N LEU A 170 -23.17 5.02 -11.14
CA LEU A 170 -22.85 6.24 -11.88
C LEU A 170 -23.59 6.36 -13.22
N ASP A 171 -23.96 5.24 -13.84
CA ASP A 171 -24.75 5.17 -15.07
C ASP A 171 -26.23 5.43 -14.78
N ALA A 172 -26.74 4.95 -13.63
CA ALA A 172 -28.08 5.24 -13.15
C ALA A 172 -28.24 6.70 -12.63
N ALA A 173 -27.13 7.40 -12.39
CA ALA A 173 -27.13 8.78 -11.92
C ALA A 173 -27.55 9.75 -13.04
N THR A 174 -28.43 10.70 -12.71
CA THR A 174 -28.75 11.83 -13.58
C THR A 174 -27.63 12.87 -13.52
N LEU A 175 -27.61 13.81 -14.47
CA LEU A 175 -26.63 14.90 -14.46
C LEU A 175 -26.67 15.70 -13.15
N ASP A 176 -27.84 15.88 -12.56
CA ASP A 176 -28.04 16.67 -11.34
C ASP A 176 -27.51 15.98 -10.08
N ASN A 177 -27.61 14.66 -9.99
CA ASN A 177 -27.18 13.91 -8.79
C ASN A 177 -25.82 13.21 -8.95
N ARG A 178 -25.20 13.23 -10.14
CA ARG A 178 -23.93 12.54 -10.41
C ARG A 178 -22.81 12.94 -9.45
N LEU A 179 -22.69 14.23 -9.10
CA LEU A 179 -21.72 14.69 -8.10
C LEU A 179 -21.97 14.10 -6.70
N ILE A 180 -23.24 13.94 -6.31
CA ILE A 180 -23.62 13.33 -5.04
C ILE A 180 -23.24 11.86 -5.05
N VAL A 181 -23.53 11.13 -6.13
CA VAL A 181 -23.16 9.71 -6.27
C VAL A 181 -21.64 9.53 -6.20
N TYR A 182 -20.86 10.35 -6.89
CA TYR A 182 -19.39 10.35 -6.75
C TYR A 182 -18.94 10.62 -5.31
N GLY A 183 -19.54 11.60 -4.64
CA GLY A 183 -19.22 11.90 -3.25
C GLY A 183 -19.47 10.71 -2.32
N VAL A 184 -20.60 10.01 -2.49
CA VAL A 184 -20.93 8.81 -1.72
C VAL A 184 -19.95 7.67 -2.02
N VAL A 185 -19.64 7.43 -3.29
CA VAL A 185 -18.67 6.41 -3.73
C VAL A 185 -17.29 6.64 -3.10
N PHE A 186 -16.77 7.87 -3.18
CA PHE A 186 -15.48 8.21 -2.58
C PHE A 186 -15.50 8.14 -1.06
N LEU A 187 -16.63 8.47 -0.42
CA LEU A 187 -16.78 8.35 1.02
C LEU A 187 -16.76 6.87 1.44
N ILE A 188 -17.51 6.01 0.77
CA ILE A 188 -17.54 4.56 1.05
C ILE A 188 -16.15 3.94 0.84
N GLY A 189 -15.49 4.23 -0.30
CA GLY A 189 -14.14 3.76 -0.55
C GLY A 189 -13.12 4.32 0.45
N GLY A 190 -13.24 5.61 0.77
CA GLY A 190 -12.49 6.30 1.81
C GLY A 190 -12.54 5.59 3.17
N LEU A 191 -13.76 5.35 3.66
CA LEU A 191 -14.02 4.64 4.91
C LEU A 191 -13.53 3.19 4.86
N GLY A 192 -13.75 2.47 3.75
CA GLY A 192 -13.20 1.12 3.54
C GLY A 192 -11.68 1.08 3.64
N GLY A 193 -11.01 2.09 3.10
CA GLY A 193 -9.57 2.28 3.24
C GLY A 193 -9.13 2.54 4.69
N ILE A 194 -9.89 3.32 5.46
CA ILE A 194 -9.59 3.55 6.88
C ILE A 194 -9.78 2.24 7.68
N VAL A 195 -10.87 1.51 7.42
CA VAL A 195 -11.15 0.21 8.05
C VAL A 195 -10.03 -0.80 7.77
N ASP A 196 -9.49 -0.83 6.55
CA ASP A 196 -8.28 -1.61 6.21
C ASP A 196 -7.13 -1.35 7.20
N ILE A 197 -6.81 -0.09 7.46
CA ILE A 197 -5.72 0.25 8.39
C ILE A 197 -6.06 -0.08 9.84
N LEU A 198 -7.31 0.14 10.26
CA LEU A 198 -7.78 -0.23 11.59
C LEU A 198 -7.68 -1.74 11.83
N VAL A 199 -7.99 -2.57 10.83
CA VAL A 199 -7.82 -4.03 10.91
C VAL A 199 -6.34 -4.41 11.01
N HIS A 200 -5.45 -3.71 10.30
CA HIS A 200 -4.00 -3.93 10.42
C HIS A 200 -3.44 -3.57 11.80
N LEU A 201 -4.12 -2.73 12.61
CA LEU A 201 -3.73 -2.50 14.01
C LEU A 201 -3.75 -3.80 14.83
N LEU A 202 -4.60 -4.76 14.46
CA LEU A 202 -4.77 -6.03 15.17
C LEU A 202 -3.76 -7.10 14.76
N ILE A 203 -3.04 -6.91 13.66
CA ILE A 203 -2.03 -7.86 13.19
C ILE A 203 -0.71 -7.53 13.93
N PRO A 204 -0.04 -8.49 14.59
CA PRO A 204 1.18 -8.21 15.34
C PRO A 204 2.39 -8.01 14.41
N GLU A 205 3.33 -7.15 14.81
CA GLU A 205 4.63 -7.04 14.16
C GLU A 205 5.57 -8.13 14.73
N PRO A 206 6.07 -9.09 13.92
CA PRO A 206 7.07 -10.04 14.36
C PRO A 206 8.31 -9.29 14.83
N ARG A 207 8.84 -9.65 16.00
CA ARG A 207 10.13 -9.11 16.42
C ARG A 207 11.19 -9.57 15.42
N PRO A 208 12.10 -8.70 14.96
CA PRO A 208 13.22 -9.14 14.14
C PRO A 208 13.93 -10.27 14.89
N ALA A 209 14.06 -11.45 14.25
CA ALA A 209 14.98 -12.45 14.76
C ALA A 209 16.35 -11.77 14.79
N ARG A 210 16.91 -11.57 15.99
CA ARG A 210 18.33 -11.21 16.10
C ARG A 210 19.08 -12.21 15.24
N SER A 211 19.91 -11.74 14.33
CA SER A 211 20.78 -12.58 13.50
C SER A 211 21.70 -13.40 14.41
N SER A 212 21.22 -14.54 14.90
CA SER A 212 22.04 -15.61 15.45
C SER A 212 22.68 -16.31 14.25
N GLY A 213 23.74 -15.71 13.71
CA GLY A 213 24.36 -16.17 12.47
C GLY A 213 25.57 -15.36 12.01
N ARG A 214 26.36 -14.83 12.96
CA ARG A 214 27.73 -14.35 12.70
C ARG A 214 28.76 -14.87 13.71
N ALA A 215 28.41 -15.94 14.43
CA ALA A 215 29.37 -16.77 15.17
C ALA A 215 29.48 -18.09 14.41
N GLY A 216 30.61 -18.32 13.74
CA GLY A 216 30.87 -19.55 12.99
C GLY A 216 31.31 -19.38 11.53
N VAL A 217 32.05 -18.30 11.19
CA VAL A 217 33.07 -18.46 10.14
C VAL A 217 34.32 -18.85 10.89
N ALA A 218 34.56 -20.16 11.02
CA ALA A 218 35.87 -20.65 11.41
C ALA A 218 36.85 -20.18 10.34
N GLU A 219 37.74 -19.29 10.75
CA GLU A 219 38.94 -18.89 10.01
C GLU A 219 39.72 -20.17 9.66
N PRO A 220 40.07 -20.42 8.38
CA PRO A 220 40.92 -21.55 8.06
C PRO A 220 42.28 -21.30 8.70
N ALA A 221 42.69 -22.23 9.56
CA ALA A 221 43.96 -22.21 10.27
C ALA A 221 45.12 -21.90 9.32
N ALA A 222 45.93 -20.91 9.68
CA ALA A 222 47.18 -20.59 9.02
C ALA A 222 48.04 -21.86 8.90
N VAL A 223 48.31 -22.28 7.66
CA VAL A 223 49.33 -23.29 7.37
C VAL A 223 50.68 -22.66 7.67
N GLY A 224 51.23 -23.00 8.83
CA GLY A 224 52.58 -22.64 9.22
C GLY A 224 53.59 -23.24 8.24
N SER A 225 54.31 -22.37 7.53
CA SER A 225 55.50 -22.70 6.78
C SER A 225 56.64 -23.03 7.76
N GLY A 226 56.88 -24.31 8.01
CA GLY A 226 58.09 -24.85 8.65
C GLY A 226 59.03 -25.49 7.60
N PRO A 227 60.36 -25.37 7.74
CA PRO A 227 61.31 -25.70 6.68
C PRO A 227 61.60 -27.21 6.54
N PRO A 228 62.11 -27.70 5.40
CA PRO A 228 62.51 -29.09 5.24
C PRO A 228 63.91 -29.31 5.86
N GLY A 229 63.96 -29.89 7.05
CA GLY A 229 65.17 -30.43 7.68
C GLY A 229 65.17 -31.96 7.58
N GLY A 230 66.22 -32.51 6.98
CA GLY A 230 66.29 -33.89 6.50
C GLY A 230 66.30 -34.99 7.55
N ALA A 231 66.06 -36.21 7.08
CA ALA A 231 66.32 -37.45 7.78
C ALA A 231 67.00 -38.43 6.82
N ALA A 232 68.19 -38.89 7.22
CA ALA A 232 69.00 -39.88 6.54
C ALA A 232 68.75 -41.29 7.12
N GLY A 233 68.70 -42.28 6.22
CA GLY A 233 69.10 -43.70 6.39
C GLY A 233 68.14 -44.67 7.09
N PRO A 234 68.43 -45.99 7.10
CA PRO A 234 69.42 -46.76 6.31
C PRO A 234 68.81 -48.02 5.62
N GLY A 235 69.57 -48.64 4.69
CA GLY A 235 69.27 -49.98 4.13
C GLY A 235 69.53 -50.09 2.65
#